data_AF-A0A420N9I9-F1
#
_entry.id   AF-A0A420N9I9-F1
#
_cell.length_a   1.000
_cell.length_b   1.000
_cell.length_c   1.000
_cell.angle_alpha   90.00
_cell.angle_beta   90.00
_cell.angle_gamma   90.00
#
_symmetry.space_group_name_H-M   'P 1'
#
loop_
_entity.id
_entity.type
_entity.pdbx_description
1 polymer ?
#
loop_
_entity_poly.entity_id
_entity_poly.type
_entity_poly.pdbx_seq_one_letter_code
_entity_poly.pdbx_strand_id
1 'polypeptide(L)'
;MISFALGITNGEDPDPHSQPPLTQYPEASSKTTSHRATAIFAIAMCTWKKTLCTGKGGTCQEELSRETAGGHVLLWMPQVGRWCGKGPRVTDMLQNQNPTRVVVFLRKKSPFYSLSRDEVMVKACGSLGIDQVKSRAKLLTIWKCDRLTIFAFDLWYDDYDWATAHHKVDLPVLLVDYGKRSYVKVAGHEFQDEVNTFVARQHELHGWDAKPPYFQDQTGPEVPTYGNPRCVMVVGEDGTTRRAVKTPPPGSTSPYSS
;
A
#
# COMPACT_ATOMS: atom_id res chain seq x y z
N MET A 1 -34.23 -10.35 -60.62
CA MET A 1 -33.94 -8.91 -60.81
C MET A 1 -34.46 -8.19 -59.58
N ILE A 2 -33.56 -7.87 -58.65
CA ILE A 2 -33.89 -7.26 -57.36
C ILE A 2 -33.39 -5.81 -57.44
N SER A 3 -34.33 -4.86 -57.36
CA SER A 3 -34.04 -3.42 -57.35
C SER A 3 -33.34 -3.01 -56.06
N PHE A 4 -32.21 -2.32 -56.21
CA PHE A 4 -31.56 -1.56 -55.15
C PHE A 4 -32.12 -0.14 -55.14
N ALA A 5 -32.74 0.27 -54.03
CA ALA A 5 -33.07 1.67 -53.74
C ALA A 5 -31.96 2.24 -52.83
N LEU A 6 -31.24 3.22 -53.35
CA LEU A 6 -30.30 4.06 -52.60
C LEU A 6 -31.09 5.07 -51.77
N GLY A 7 -31.09 4.89 -50.45
CA GLY A 7 -31.53 5.91 -49.50
C GLY A 7 -30.34 6.74 -49.05
N ILE A 8 -30.25 7.97 -49.55
CA ILE A 8 -29.41 9.03 -48.99
C ILE A 8 -30.18 9.62 -47.80
N THR A 9 -29.66 9.47 -46.58
CA THR A 9 -30.12 10.26 -45.43
C THR A 9 -29.01 11.22 -45.03
N ASN A 10 -29.40 12.49 -44.98
CA ASN A 10 -28.57 13.65 -44.70
C ASN A 10 -27.88 13.54 -43.34
N GLY A 11 -26.63 14.01 -43.27
CA GLY A 11 -25.91 14.19 -42.02
C GLY A 11 -26.55 15.30 -41.19
N GLU A 12 -26.99 14.94 -40.00
CA GLU A 12 -27.20 15.87 -38.90
C GLU A 12 -25.91 15.90 -38.06
N ASP A 13 -25.34 17.09 -37.89
CA ASP A 13 -24.23 17.36 -36.98
C ASP A 13 -24.65 17.04 -35.52
N PRO A 14 -23.83 16.30 -34.75
CA PRO A 14 -24.14 16.05 -33.35
C PRO A 14 -23.90 17.29 -32.49
N ASP A 15 -24.93 17.67 -31.73
CA ASP A 15 -24.92 18.74 -30.72
C ASP A 15 -23.81 18.53 -29.67
N PRO A 16 -22.85 19.48 -29.51
CA PRO A 16 -21.75 19.38 -28.56
C PRO A 16 -22.15 19.45 -27.08
N HIS A 17 -23.44 19.62 -26.76
CA HIS A 17 -23.95 19.68 -25.38
C HIS A 17 -24.79 18.48 -24.92
N SER A 18 -24.83 17.40 -25.71
CA SER A 18 -25.47 16.15 -25.32
C SER A 18 -24.55 15.30 -24.42
N GLN A 19 -24.63 15.47 -23.10
CA GLN A 19 -23.99 14.52 -22.17
C GLN A 19 -24.63 13.13 -22.33
N PRO A 20 -23.83 12.06 -22.51
CA PRO A 20 -24.38 10.71 -22.49
C PRO A 20 -24.93 10.40 -21.09
N PRO A 21 -25.98 9.58 -20.98
CA PRO A 21 -26.55 9.22 -19.69
C PRO A 21 -25.49 8.54 -18.83
N LEU A 22 -25.40 8.96 -17.57
CA LEU A 22 -24.62 8.30 -16.53
C LEU A 22 -25.06 6.84 -16.42
N THR A 23 -24.34 5.93 -17.07
CA THR A 23 -24.41 4.50 -16.76
C THR A 23 -23.96 4.34 -15.31
N GLN A 24 -24.93 4.15 -14.42
CA GLN A 24 -24.70 3.62 -13.08
C GLN A 24 -24.04 2.25 -13.24
N TYR A 25 -22.73 2.19 -13.03
CA TYR A 25 -22.04 0.92 -12.90
C TYR A 25 -22.45 0.26 -11.59
N PRO A 26 -22.70 -1.06 -11.57
CA PRO A 26 -23.01 -1.76 -10.33
C PRO A 26 -21.86 -1.58 -9.34
N GLU A 27 -22.20 -1.21 -8.11
CA GLU A 27 -21.27 -1.19 -6.98
C GLU A 27 -20.64 -2.59 -6.83
N ALA A 28 -19.40 -2.74 -7.27
CA ALA A 28 -18.67 -3.98 -7.10
C ALA A 28 -18.27 -4.13 -5.62
N SER A 29 -19.15 -4.74 -4.83
CA SER A 29 -18.81 -5.26 -3.51
C SER A 29 -17.86 -6.46 -3.69
N SER A 30 -16.56 -6.20 -3.81
CA SER A 30 -15.58 -7.29 -3.90
C SER A 30 -15.37 -7.93 -2.52
N LYS A 31 -16.24 -8.88 -2.16
CA LYS A 31 -15.95 -9.85 -1.10
C LYS A 31 -14.93 -10.86 -1.63
N THR A 32 -13.68 -10.44 -1.75
CA THR A 32 -12.60 -11.40 -2.02
C THR A 32 -11.31 -10.88 -1.40
N THR A 33 -11.06 -11.33 -0.18
CA THR A 33 -9.81 -11.16 0.53
C THR A 33 -8.73 -11.91 -0.24
N SER A 34 -8.02 -11.22 -1.13
CA SER A 34 -6.83 -11.76 -1.78
C SER A 34 -5.80 -12.13 -0.71
N HIS A 35 -5.42 -13.41 -0.68
CA HIS A 35 -4.54 -14.05 0.32
C HIS A 35 -3.14 -13.40 0.44
N ARG A 36 -2.80 -12.44 -0.43
CA ARG A 36 -1.53 -11.70 -0.40
C ARG A 36 -1.58 -10.37 0.37
N ALA A 37 -2.76 -9.79 0.59
CA ALA A 37 -2.91 -8.62 1.48
C ALA A 37 -2.85 -8.99 2.97
N THR A 38 -2.72 -10.28 3.28
CA THR A 38 -2.81 -10.87 4.62
C THR A 38 -1.56 -10.62 5.49
N ALA A 39 -0.41 -10.29 4.92
CA ALA A 39 0.84 -10.23 5.69
C ALA A 39 0.98 -8.94 6.53
N ILE A 40 0.80 -7.75 5.94
CA ILE A 40 0.77 -6.49 6.73
C ILE A 40 -0.44 -6.49 7.68
N PHE A 41 -1.57 -7.06 7.26
CA PHE A 41 -2.74 -7.33 8.11
C PHE A 41 -2.37 -8.17 9.35
N ALA A 42 -1.56 -9.22 9.17
CA ALA A 42 -1.10 -10.08 10.26
C ALA A 42 -0.10 -9.37 11.18
N ILE A 43 0.79 -8.53 10.65
CA ILE A 43 1.73 -7.72 11.44
C ILE A 43 0.99 -6.70 12.31
N ALA A 44 -0.10 -6.12 11.81
CA ALA A 44 -0.94 -5.16 12.52
C ALA A 44 -1.82 -5.80 13.62
N MET A 45 -2.27 -7.06 13.42
CA MET A 45 -3.33 -7.69 14.22
C MET A 45 -2.87 -8.74 15.24
N CYS A 46 -1.63 -9.23 15.22
CA CYS A 46 -1.23 -10.36 16.08
C CYS A 46 -0.82 -9.96 17.52
N THR A 47 -1.31 -10.72 18.50
CA THR A 47 -0.72 -10.88 19.84
C THR A 47 0.52 -11.78 19.75
N TRP A 48 1.62 -11.30 20.30
CA TRP A 48 2.97 -11.86 20.19
C TRP A 48 3.13 -12.97 21.25
N LYS A 49 3.42 -14.23 20.86
CA LYS A 49 3.70 -15.34 21.80
C LYS A 49 5.17 -15.73 21.69
N LYS A 50 5.87 -15.72 22.84
CA LYS A 50 7.30 -16.08 22.94
C LYS A 50 7.46 -17.60 22.85
N THR A 51 8.38 -18.08 22.01
CA THR A 51 8.85 -19.47 22.04
C THR A 51 10.37 -19.51 22.06
N LEU A 52 10.93 -20.55 22.67
CA LEU A 52 12.38 -20.72 22.88
C LEU A 52 12.93 -21.70 21.84
N CYS A 53 14.02 -21.32 21.17
CA CYS A 53 14.75 -22.18 20.25
C CYS A 53 15.56 -23.23 21.01
N THR A 54 15.57 -24.49 20.54
CA THR A 54 16.42 -25.56 21.10
C THR A 54 17.41 -26.06 20.04
N GLY A 55 18.44 -25.25 19.76
CA GLY A 55 19.58 -25.64 18.92
C GLY A 55 20.80 -26.06 19.74
N LYS A 56 21.52 -27.10 19.29
CA LYS A 56 22.78 -27.58 19.91
C LYS A 56 23.93 -26.62 19.60
N GLY A 57 24.27 -25.76 20.56
CA GLY A 57 25.50 -24.96 20.53
C GLY A 57 25.27 -23.47 20.72
N GLY A 58 24.90 -23.07 21.93
CA GLY A 58 24.79 -21.67 22.33
C GLY A 58 23.34 -21.18 22.42
N THR A 59 23.00 -20.55 23.54
CA THR A 59 21.70 -19.93 23.79
C THR A 59 21.59 -18.62 23.01
N CYS A 60 21.12 -18.68 21.77
CA CYS A 60 20.79 -17.51 20.95
C CYS A 60 19.27 -17.29 20.90
N GLN A 61 18.85 -16.31 21.71
CA GLN A 61 17.68 -15.41 21.68
C GLN A 61 16.25 -15.86 21.37
N GLU A 62 15.33 -15.13 22.03
CA GLU A 62 13.88 -15.25 21.99
C GLU A 62 13.31 -15.23 20.57
N GLU A 63 12.51 -16.24 20.25
CA GLU A 63 11.87 -16.41 18.96
C GLU A 63 10.42 -15.95 18.98
N LEU A 64 9.97 -15.45 17.85
CA LEU A 64 8.60 -15.00 17.63
C LEU A 64 8.01 -15.75 16.45
N SER A 65 7.21 -16.76 16.78
CA SER A 65 6.50 -17.61 15.83
C SER A 65 4.99 -17.38 15.96
N ARG A 66 4.27 -17.55 14.85
CA ARG A 66 2.82 -17.69 14.80
C ARG A 66 2.48 -19.14 14.54
N GLU A 67 1.72 -19.77 15.42
CA GLU A 67 0.92 -20.95 15.09
C GLU A 67 -0.48 -20.50 14.64
N THR A 68 -0.93 -21.01 13.51
CA THR A 68 -2.33 -20.94 13.09
C THR A 68 -3.04 -22.24 13.45
N ALA A 69 -4.37 -22.23 13.64
CA ALA A 69 -5.15 -23.46 13.68
C ALA A 69 -4.98 -24.19 12.34
N GLY A 70 -4.03 -25.14 12.27
CA GLY A 70 -3.54 -25.74 11.02
C GLY A 70 -2.02 -25.84 10.88
N GLY A 71 -1.21 -25.38 11.84
CA GLY A 71 0.21 -25.75 11.95
C GLY A 71 1.21 -25.12 10.97
N HIS A 72 0.77 -24.24 10.05
CA HIS A 72 1.69 -23.53 9.16
C HIS A 72 2.19 -22.20 9.77
N VAL A 73 3.52 -22.05 9.82
CA VAL A 73 4.25 -20.83 10.20
C VAL A 73 4.39 -19.94 8.95
N LEU A 74 3.94 -18.69 9.02
CA LEU A 74 3.79 -17.84 7.82
C LEU A 74 4.55 -16.50 7.86
N LEU A 75 5.30 -16.18 8.93
CA LEU A 75 6.21 -15.05 8.91
C LEU A 75 7.31 -15.22 9.96
N TRP A 76 8.55 -15.05 9.53
CA TRP A 76 9.75 -15.11 10.37
C TRP A 76 10.20 -13.68 10.66
N MET A 77 10.11 -13.24 11.91
CA MET A 77 10.69 -11.95 12.30
C MET A 77 11.55 -12.14 13.55
N PRO A 78 12.89 -12.10 13.43
CA PRO A 78 13.75 -12.20 14.61
C PRO A 78 13.55 -10.96 15.48
N GLN A 79 13.24 -11.17 16.77
CA GLN A 79 13.33 -10.09 17.74
C GLN A 79 14.73 -10.06 18.35
N VAL A 80 15.34 -8.88 18.21
CA VAL A 80 16.49 -8.41 18.98
C VAL A 80 17.77 -9.25 18.82
N GLY A 81 17.99 -9.93 17.71
CA GLY A 81 19.30 -10.48 17.36
C GLY A 81 20.31 -9.40 16.98
N ARG A 82 21.45 -9.30 17.68
CA ARG A 82 22.65 -8.68 17.07
C ARG A 82 23.00 -9.55 15.88
N TRP A 83 22.72 -9.05 14.67
CA TRP A 83 23.11 -9.73 13.43
C TRP A 83 24.63 -9.94 13.47
N CYS A 84 25.05 -11.21 13.45
CA CYS A 84 26.39 -11.57 13.02
C CYS A 84 26.38 -11.45 11.49
N GLY A 85 26.45 -10.22 10.96
CA GLY A 85 26.42 -9.96 9.52
C GLY A 85 26.20 -8.49 9.18
N LYS A 86 27.04 -7.97 8.27
CA LYS A 86 27.18 -6.58 7.84
C LYS A 86 25.95 -6.04 7.07
N GLY A 87 24.79 -5.96 7.72
CA GLY A 87 23.64 -5.24 7.15
C GLY A 87 23.87 -3.73 7.11
N PRO A 88 23.29 -2.98 6.16
CA PRO A 88 23.41 -1.53 6.12
C PRO A 88 22.81 -0.93 7.39
N ARG A 89 23.49 0.07 7.97
CA ARG A 89 22.96 0.79 9.14
C ARG A 89 21.97 1.85 8.66
N VAL A 90 21.03 2.21 9.54
CA VAL A 90 20.08 3.30 9.28
C VAL A 90 20.83 4.59 8.91
N THR A 91 21.94 4.88 9.61
CA THR A 91 22.79 6.06 9.32
C THR A 91 23.33 6.05 7.90
N ASP A 92 23.78 4.89 7.41
CA ASP A 92 24.41 4.76 6.10
C ASP A 92 23.37 4.99 5.00
N MET A 93 22.15 4.47 5.19
CA MET A 93 21.03 4.71 4.26
C MET A 93 20.65 6.19 4.18
N LEU A 94 20.57 6.86 5.33
CA LEU A 94 20.15 8.26 5.38
C LEU A 94 21.23 9.23 4.87
N GLN A 95 22.51 8.92 5.06
CA GLN A 95 23.62 9.74 4.57
C GLN A 95 23.71 9.77 3.03
N ASN A 96 23.37 8.66 2.38
CA ASN A 96 23.39 8.58 0.92
C ASN A 96 22.28 9.39 0.25
N GLN A 97 21.22 9.74 0.98
CA GLN A 97 20.07 10.51 0.49
C GLN A 97 19.43 9.91 -0.79
N ASN A 98 19.49 8.59 -0.92
CA ASN A 98 18.86 7.87 -2.02
C ASN A 98 17.35 7.75 -1.77
N PRO A 99 16.54 7.62 -2.84
CA PRO A 99 15.11 7.31 -2.73
C PRO A 99 14.85 6.20 -1.71
N THR A 100 14.10 6.52 -0.65
CA THR A 100 13.87 5.62 0.49
C THR A 100 12.44 5.76 0.95
N ARG A 101 11.79 4.61 1.22
CA ARG A 101 10.44 4.59 1.78
C ARG A 101 10.50 4.42 3.29
N VAL A 102 9.80 5.27 4.01
CA VAL A 102 9.63 5.15 5.46
C VAL A 102 8.23 4.64 5.76
N VAL A 103 8.15 3.59 6.56
CA VAL A 103 6.91 3.10 7.14
C VAL A 103 6.89 3.42 8.61
N VAL A 104 5.81 4.04 9.08
CA VAL A 104 5.59 4.37 10.47
C VAL A 104 4.48 3.48 11.02
N PHE A 105 4.78 2.74 12.08
CA PHE A 105 3.77 2.03 12.86
C PHE A 105 3.42 2.86 14.09
N LEU A 106 2.28 3.54 14.06
CA LEU A 106 1.76 4.32 15.18
C LEU A 106 0.75 3.50 15.99
N ARG A 107 1.20 2.87 17.07
CA ARG A 107 0.34 2.01 17.90
C ARG A 107 -0.53 2.85 18.82
N LYS A 108 -1.73 2.36 19.14
CA LYS A 108 -2.68 3.01 20.07
C LYS A 108 -2.12 3.30 21.47
N LYS A 109 -1.11 2.53 21.90
CA LYS A 109 -0.43 2.71 23.19
C LYS A 109 0.73 3.71 23.15
N SER A 110 1.03 4.28 21.98
CA SER A 110 2.07 5.29 21.84
C SER A 110 1.62 6.60 22.47
N PRO A 111 2.53 7.35 23.13
CA PRO A 111 2.24 8.72 23.55
C PRO A 111 1.96 9.66 22.36
N PHE A 112 2.30 9.24 21.14
CA PHE A 112 2.09 10.01 19.91
C PHE A 112 0.79 9.67 19.18
N TYR A 113 -0.06 8.79 19.72
CA TYR A 113 -1.23 8.30 18.99
C TYR A 113 -2.27 9.40 18.69
N SER A 114 -2.29 10.47 19.47
CA SER A 114 -3.16 11.63 19.27
C SER A 114 -2.62 12.65 18.27
N LEU A 115 -1.40 12.48 17.77
CA LEU A 115 -0.82 13.39 16.79
C LEU A 115 -1.62 13.34 15.48
N SER A 116 -1.75 14.50 14.85
CA SER A 116 -2.21 14.59 13.47
C SER A 116 -1.22 13.91 12.53
N ARG A 117 -1.70 13.60 11.32
CA ARG A 117 -0.90 13.00 10.25
C ARG A 117 0.41 13.74 9.99
N ASP A 118 0.36 15.07 9.91
CA ASP A 118 1.51 15.88 9.54
C ASP A 118 2.51 15.92 10.72
N GLU A 119 2.01 15.99 11.96
CA GLU A 119 2.83 15.86 13.17
C GLU A 119 3.51 14.49 13.28
N VAL A 120 2.85 13.39 12.87
CA VAL A 120 3.45 12.05 12.82
C VAL A 120 4.61 12.01 11.83
N MET A 121 4.46 12.64 10.66
CA MET A 121 5.57 12.75 9.70
C MET A 121 6.74 13.56 10.24
N VAL A 122 6.48 14.74 10.81
CA VAL A 122 7.50 15.57 11.45
C VAL A 122 8.23 14.76 12.53
N LYS A 123 7.47 14.01 13.34
CA LYS A 123 8.03 13.18 14.41
C LYS A 123 8.90 12.03 13.86
N ALA A 124 8.45 11.38 12.78
CA ALA A 124 9.19 10.32 12.10
C ALA A 124 10.50 10.85 11.52
N CYS A 125 10.46 11.96 10.78
CA CYS A 125 11.65 12.64 10.27
C CYS A 125 12.61 13.04 11.39
N GLY A 126 12.09 13.63 12.48
CA GLY A 126 12.90 13.97 13.65
C GLY A 126 13.53 12.75 14.33
N SER A 127 12.85 11.61 14.36
CA SER A 127 13.39 10.35 14.89
C SER A 127 14.49 9.75 14.00
N LEU A 128 14.48 10.08 12.71
CA LEU A 128 15.50 9.73 11.74
C LEU A 128 16.64 10.77 11.68
N GLY A 129 16.51 11.91 12.37
CA GLY A 129 17.49 13.00 12.30
C GLY A 129 17.52 13.70 10.94
N ILE A 130 16.41 13.67 10.19
CA ILE A 130 16.29 14.30 8.87
C ILE A 130 15.35 15.50 8.90
N ASP A 131 15.62 16.48 8.05
CA ASP A 131 14.74 17.61 7.81
C ASP A 131 13.67 17.24 6.77
N GLN A 132 12.39 17.45 7.10
CA GLN A 132 11.27 17.05 6.25
C GLN A 132 11.26 17.77 4.89
N VAL A 133 11.62 19.05 4.87
CA VAL A 133 11.59 19.88 3.65
C VAL A 133 12.76 19.51 2.75
N LYS A 134 13.97 19.42 3.29
CA LYS A 134 15.18 19.03 2.53
C LYS A 134 15.09 17.62 1.99
N SER A 135 14.48 16.71 2.75
CA SER A 135 14.25 15.33 2.30
C SER A 135 13.05 15.18 1.37
N ARG A 136 12.28 16.25 1.16
CA ARG A 136 11.08 16.28 0.30
C ARG A 136 10.10 15.17 0.65
N ALA A 137 9.93 14.96 1.97
CA ALA A 137 9.13 13.86 2.48
C ALA A 137 7.68 13.95 1.96
N LYS A 138 7.24 12.92 1.23
CA LYS A 138 5.93 12.89 0.58
C LYS A 138 5.09 11.76 1.12
N LEU A 139 4.02 12.09 1.83
CA LEU A 139 3.09 11.09 2.35
C LEU A 139 2.34 10.41 1.21
N LEU A 140 2.35 9.09 1.20
CA LEU A 140 1.70 8.30 0.16
C LEU A 140 0.42 7.64 0.65
N THR A 141 0.47 6.96 1.80
CA THR A 141 -0.69 6.24 2.30
C THR A 141 -0.77 6.23 3.80
N ILE A 142 -2.00 6.15 4.28
CA ILE A 142 -2.37 6.02 5.68
C ILE A 142 -3.36 4.87 5.75
N TRP A 143 -3.04 3.90 6.58
CA TRP A 143 -3.91 2.76 6.81
C TRP A 143 -4.18 2.62 8.30
N LYS A 144 -5.42 2.87 8.68
CA LYS A 144 -5.87 2.90 10.06
C LYS A 144 -6.58 1.60 10.43
N CYS A 145 -6.10 0.95 11.48
CA CYS A 145 -6.67 -0.24 12.10
C CYS A 145 -6.94 0.05 13.58
N ASP A 146 -7.71 -0.81 14.27
CA ASP A 146 -8.18 -0.57 15.66
C ASP A 146 -7.07 -0.25 16.68
N ARG A 147 -5.88 -0.83 16.49
CA ARG A 147 -4.76 -0.75 17.44
C ARG A 147 -3.50 -0.13 16.85
N LEU A 148 -3.51 0.20 15.57
CA LEU A 148 -2.34 0.60 14.80
C LEU A 148 -2.78 1.48 13.62
N THR A 149 -2.11 2.61 13.44
CA THR A 149 -2.16 3.37 12.19
C THR A 149 -0.81 3.25 11.50
N ILE A 150 -0.81 2.84 10.25
CA ILE A 150 0.37 2.69 9.42
C ILE A 150 0.45 3.89 8.48
N PHE A 151 1.59 4.56 8.44
CA PHE A 151 1.88 5.60 7.45
C PHE A 151 2.99 5.09 6.55
N ALA A 152 2.93 5.40 5.26
CA ALA A 152 4.07 5.24 4.37
C ALA A 152 4.31 6.53 3.59
N PHE A 153 5.56 6.99 3.60
CA PHE A 153 6.00 8.17 2.88
C PHE A 153 7.37 7.95 2.27
N ASP A 154 7.64 8.65 1.17
CA ASP A 154 8.92 8.55 0.49
C ASP A 154 9.80 9.75 0.84
N LEU A 155 11.10 9.50 0.90
CA LEU A 155 12.17 10.47 1.06
C LEU A 155 13.01 10.49 -0.21
N TRP A 156 13.43 11.68 -0.64
CA TRP A 156 14.30 11.90 -1.79
C TRP A 156 13.84 11.22 -3.09
N TYR A 157 12.53 11.02 -3.26
CA TYR A 157 11.94 10.38 -4.44
C TYR A 157 11.07 11.39 -5.21
N ASP A 158 11.69 12.14 -6.12
CA ASP A 158 11.00 13.14 -6.94
C ASP A 158 10.23 12.51 -8.11
N ASP A 159 10.69 11.35 -8.56
CA ASP A 159 10.15 10.64 -9.73
C ASP A 159 8.83 9.91 -9.42
N TYR A 160 8.16 10.27 -8.33
CA TYR A 160 6.82 9.75 -8.06
C TYR A 160 5.83 10.25 -9.11
N ASP A 161 5.49 9.38 -10.05
CA ASP A 161 4.46 9.60 -11.05
C ASP A 161 3.19 8.83 -10.69
N TRP A 162 2.10 9.57 -10.45
CA TRP A 162 0.79 9.01 -10.13
C TRP A 162 0.14 8.31 -11.34
N ALA A 163 0.58 8.57 -12.58
CA ALA A 163 0.10 7.80 -13.73
C ALA A 163 0.58 6.33 -13.67
N THR A 164 1.80 6.10 -13.15
CA THR A 164 2.46 4.79 -13.12
C THR A 164 2.59 4.18 -11.72
N ALA A 165 2.28 4.90 -10.64
CA ALA A 165 2.48 4.45 -9.25
C ALA A 165 1.63 3.25 -8.78
N HIS A 166 0.77 2.70 -9.64
CA HIS A 166 0.14 1.38 -9.43
C HIS A 166 1.09 0.21 -9.75
N HIS A 167 2.22 0.47 -10.38
CA HIS A 167 3.33 -0.47 -10.49
C HIS A 167 4.22 -0.38 -9.26
N LYS A 168 4.66 -1.55 -8.77
CA LYS A 168 5.57 -1.65 -7.63
C LYS A 168 6.91 -0.98 -7.99
N VAL A 169 7.37 -0.09 -7.11
CA VAL A 169 8.73 0.46 -7.13
C VAL A 169 9.48 -0.12 -5.94
N ASP A 170 10.61 -0.77 -6.21
CA ASP A 170 11.42 -1.46 -5.19
C ASP A 170 12.36 -0.50 -4.44
N LEU A 171 11.78 0.39 -3.63
CA LEU A 171 12.53 1.27 -2.75
C LEU A 171 13.02 0.54 -1.49
N PRO A 172 14.22 0.84 -0.97
CA PRO A 172 14.63 0.38 0.35
C PRO A 172 13.69 0.96 1.43
N VAL A 173 13.39 0.18 2.46
CA VAL A 173 12.40 0.55 3.48
C VAL A 173 13.03 0.74 4.85
N LEU A 174 12.70 1.84 5.52
CA LEU A 174 12.95 2.07 6.94
C LEU A 174 11.65 1.91 7.73
N LEU A 175 11.70 1.17 8.83
CA LEU A 175 10.59 1.09 9.79
C LEU A 175 10.85 2.01 10.97
N VAL A 176 9.87 2.85 11.29
CA VAL A 176 9.76 3.60 12.53
C VAL A 176 8.55 3.05 13.31
N ASP A 177 8.77 2.34 14.41
CA ASP A 177 7.69 1.79 15.23
C ASP A 177 7.54 2.63 16.51
N TYR A 178 6.39 3.28 16.65
CA TYR A 178 5.96 4.00 17.84
C TYR A 178 5.00 3.12 18.65
N GLY A 179 5.56 2.36 19.58
CA GLY A 179 4.83 1.62 20.60
C GLY A 179 4.98 2.24 21.99
N LYS A 180 5.02 1.38 23.02
CA LYS A 180 5.45 1.81 24.38
C LYS A 180 6.91 2.28 24.38
N ARG A 181 7.73 1.66 23.53
CA ARG A 181 9.08 2.08 23.20
C ARG A 181 9.10 2.35 21.70
N SER A 182 9.89 3.34 21.32
CA SER A 182 10.09 3.71 19.92
C SER A 182 11.38 3.09 19.41
N TYR A 183 11.40 2.60 18.18
CA TYR A 183 12.63 2.16 17.53
C TYR A 183 12.59 2.39 16.02
N VAL A 184 13.79 2.46 15.44
CA VAL A 184 14.00 2.60 14.00
C VAL A 184 14.86 1.44 13.53
N LYS A 185 14.53 0.86 12.38
CA LYS A 185 15.36 -0.19 11.75
C LYS A 185 15.26 -0.17 10.23
N VAL A 186 16.28 -0.73 9.59
CA VAL A 186 16.21 -1.12 8.17
C VAL A 186 15.32 -2.34 8.03
N ALA A 187 14.43 -2.33 7.05
CA ALA A 187 13.57 -3.46 6.72
C ALA A 187 14.37 -4.61 6.10
N GLY A 188 13.98 -5.85 6.40
CA GLY A 188 14.42 -7.00 5.61
C GLY A 188 13.71 -7.04 4.26
N HIS A 189 14.27 -7.78 3.31
CA HIS A 189 13.79 -7.84 1.93
C HIS A 189 12.30 -8.20 1.80
N GLU A 190 11.82 -9.20 2.55
CA GLU A 190 10.41 -9.61 2.52
C GLU A 190 9.47 -8.48 2.96
N PHE A 191 9.79 -7.82 4.08
CA PHE A 191 8.98 -6.71 4.57
C PHE A 191 9.04 -5.50 3.63
N GLN A 192 10.19 -5.25 3.00
CA GLN A 192 10.33 -4.23 1.98
C GLN A 192 9.42 -4.50 0.77
N ASP A 193 9.43 -5.73 0.26
CA ASP A 193 8.59 -6.14 -0.88
C ASP A 193 7.09 -5.98 -0.57
N GLU A 194 6.68 -6.38 0.64
CA GLU A 194 5.29 -6.20 1.10
C GLU A 194 4.88 -4.73 1.15
N VAL A 195 5.72 -3.86 1.73
CA VAL A 195 5.45 -2.43 1.82
C VAL A 195 5.35 -1.79 0.44
N ASN A 196 6.26 -2.12 -0.47
CA ASN A 196 6.26 -1.56 -1.81
C ASN A 196 5.06 -2.03 -2.62
N THR A 197 4.70 -3.32 -2.49
CA THR A 197 3.48 -3.88 -3.07
C THR A 197 2.23 -3.20 -2.49
N PHE A 198 2.21 -2.94 -1.18
CA PHE A 198 1.10 -2.29 -0.51
C PHE A 198 0.85 -0.87 -1.03
N VAL A 199 1.90 -0.05 -1.14
CA VAL A 199 1.76 1.32 -1.67
C VAL A 199 1.22 1.32 -3.10
N ALA A 200 1.75 0.45 -3.96
CA ALA A 200 1.25 0.29 -5.33
C ALA A 200 -0.22 -0.15 -5.37
N ARG A 201 -0.61 -1.07 -4.48
CA ARG A 201 -2.00 -1.52 -4.33
C ARG A 201 -2.93 -0.40 -3.84
N GLN A 202 -2.48 0.47 -2.94
CA GLN A 202 -3.29 1.62 -2.51
C GLN A 202 -3.58 2.54 -3.69
N HIS A 203 -2.59 2.77 -4.55
CA HIS A 203 -2.80 3.51 -5.79
C HIS A 203 -3.82 2.82 -6.72
N GLU A 204 -3.68 1.52 -6.92
CA GLU A 204 -4.59 0.73 -7.75
C GLU A 204 -6.04 0.83 -7.26
N LEU A 205 -6.25 0.73 -5.94
CA LEU A 205 -7.58 0.76 -5.33
C LEU A 205 -8.23 2.14 -5.44
N HIS A 206 -7.47 3.22 -5.22
CA HIS A 206 -8.05 4.57 -5.21
C HIS A 206 -8.31 5.11 -6.62
N GLY A 207 -7.63 4.60 -7.65
CA GLY A 207 -8.01 4.84 -9.04
C GLY A 207 -7.04 5.65 -9.88
N TRP A 208 -7.52 6.11 -11.03
CA TRP A 208 -6.72 6.82 -12.02
C TRP A 208 -6.31 8.22 -11.54
N ASP A 209 -7.27 9.01 -11.07
CA ASP A 209 -7.07 10.43 -10.74
C ASP A 209 -6.82 10.69 -9.24
N ALA A 210 -6.77 9.62 -8.44
CA ALA A 210 -6.54 9.73 -7.01
C ALA A 210 -5.09 10.13 -6.71
N LYS A 211 -4.94 11.21 -5.93
CA LYS A 211 -3.65 11.71 -5.46
C LYS A 211 -3.42 11.31 -4.00
N PRO A 212 -2.16 11.05 -3.59
CA PRO A 212 -1.87 10.77 -2.21
C PRO A 212 -2.13 12.00 -1.32
N PRO A 213 -2.36 11.81 -0.01
CA PRO A 213 -2.29 10.53 0.69
C PRO A 213 -3.54 9.65 0.51
N TYR A 214 -3.32 8.38 0.15
CA TYR A 214 -4.34 7.34 0.06
C TYR A 214 -4.75 6.89 1.47
N PHE A 215 -5.98 7.17 1.86
CA PHE A 215 -6.47 6.90 3.21
C PHE A 215 -7.42 5.70 3.21
N GLN A 216 -7.12 4.72 4.06
CA GLN A 216 -7.97 3.56 4.29
C GLN A 216 -8.24 3.41 5.79
N ASP A 217 -9.51 3.45 6.19
CA ASP A 217 -9.94 3.18 7.58
C ASP A 217 -10.59 1.80 7.68
N GLN A 218 -10.06 0.94 8.53
CA GLN A 218 -10.58 -0.39 8.82
C GLN A 218 -11.10 -0.53 10.25
N THR A 219 -11.35 0.59 10.94
CA THR A 219 -11.94 0.59 12.29
C THR A 219 -13.47 0.54 12.26
N GLY A 220 -14.07 0.84 11.10
CA GLY A 220 -15.52 0.76 10.89
C GLY A 220 -16.01 -0.68 10.67
N PRO A 221 -17.32 -0.91 10.85
CA PRO A 221 -17.95 -2.20 10.53
C PRO A 221 -18.04 -2.44 9.02
N GLU A 222 -17.95 -1.38 8.22
CA GLU A 222 -18.03 -1.44 6.77
C GLU A 222 -16.67 -1.75 6.16
N VAL A 223 -16.67 -2.64 5.17
CA VAL A 223 -15.49 -2.93 4.37
C VAL A 223 -15.17 -1.68 3.53
N PRO A 224 -13.91 -1.21 3.48
CA PRO A 224 -13.54 -0.09 2.63
C PRO A 224 -13.95 -0.34 1.17
N THR A 225 -14.80 0.54 0.66
CA THR A 225 -15.24 0.54 -0.74
C THR A 225 -14.46 1.61 -1.51
N TYR A 226 -14.14 1.30 -2.76
CA TYR A 226 -13.43 2.21 -3.64
C TYR A 226 -14.29 2.49 -4.86
N GLY A 227 -14.64 3.76 -5.08
CA GLY A 227 -15.56 4.13 -6.15
C GLY A 227 -14.99 3.94 -7.55
N ASN A 228 -13.67 4.05 -7.72
CA ASN A 228 -13.04 4.00 -9.04
C ASN A 228 -11.68 3.26 -9.06
N PRO A 229 -11.61 1.97 -8.67
CA PRO A 229 -10.34 1.23 -8.71
C PRO A 229 -9.87 1.04 -10.16
N ARG A 230 -8.55 1.11 -10.38
CA ARG A 230 -7.94 0.91 -11.71
C ARG A 230 -8.15 -0.50 -12.25
N CYS A 231 -8.25 -1.48 -11.37
CA CYS A 231 -8.56 -2.85 -11.74
C CYS A 231 -9.80 -3.34 -10.99
N VAL A 232 -10.58 -4.17 -11.66
CA VAL A 232 -11.67 -4.92 -11.05
C VAL A 232 -11.45 -6.41 -11.29
N MET A 233 -11.90 -7.22 -10.34
CA MET A 233 -11.97 -8.65 -10.53
C MET A 233 -13.26 -8.95 -11.28
N VAL A 234 -13.15 -9.51 -12.49
CA VAL A 234 -14.28 -9.90 -13.33
C VAL A 234 -14.36 -11.42 -13.32
N VAL A 235 -15.56 -11.95 -13.11
CA VAL A 235 -15.79 -13.39 -13.21
C VAL A 235 -16.10 -13.69 -14.67
N GLY A 236 -15.27 -14.52 -15.31
CA GLY A 236 -15.50 -14.98 -16.67
C GLY A 236 -16.69 -15.94 -16.74
N GLU A 237 -17.20 -16.16 -17.94
CA GLU A 237 -18.28 -17.14 -18.20
C GLU A 237 -17.90 -18.57 -17.76
N ASP A 238 -16.60 -18.86 -17.68
CA ASP A 238 -16.02 -20.10 -17.17
C ASP A 238 -16.01 -20.19 -15.63
N GLY A 239 -16.53 -19.19 -14.93
CA GLY A 239 -16.47 -19.07 -13.48
C GLY A 239 -15.10 -18.66 -12.94
N THR A 240 -14.12 -18.39 -13.80
CA THR A 240 -12.76 -18.00 -13.37
C THR A 240 -12.71 -16.50 -13.10
N THR A 241 -12.25 -16.12 -11.91
CA THR A 241 -12.02 -14.71 -11.57
C THR A 241 -10.72 -14.21 -12.19
N ARG A 242 -10.80 -13.21 -13.07
CA ARG A 242 -9.66 -12.59 -13.74
C ARG A 242 -9.56 -11.12 -13.36
N ARG A 243 -8.33 -10.59 -13.32
CA ARG A 243 -8.09 -9.16 -13.12
C ARG A 243 -8.27 -8.44 -14.46
N ALA A 244 -9.20 -7.49 -14.53
CA ALA A 244 -9.38 -6.62 -15.67
C ALA A 244 -8.97 -5.19 -15.31
N VAL A 245 -8.10 -4.59 -16.11
CA VAL A 245 -7.74 -3.17 -15.99
C VAL A 245 -8.87 -2.36 -16.62
N LYS A 246 -9.44 -1.41 -15.87
CA LYS A 246 -10.42 -0.47 -16.42
C LYS A 246 -9.70 0.53 -17.31
N THR A 247 -10.29 0.82 -18.47
CA THR A 247 -9.89 1.96 -19.29
C THR A 247 -9.93 3.24 -18.44
N PRO A 248 -8.94 4.14 -18.57
CA PRO A 248 -8.99 5.43 -17.91
C PRO A 248 -10.27 6.20 -18.28
N PRO A 249 -10.88 6.97 -17.36
CA PRO A 249 -11.99 7.84 -17.70
C PRO A 249 -11.62 8.83 -18.82
N PRO A 250 -12.58 9.26 -19.68
CA PRO A 250 -12.33 10.33 -20.65
C PRO A 250 -11.78 11.58 -19.95
N GLY A 251 -10.64 12.10 -20.41
CA GLY A 251 -9.96 13.24 -19.80
C GLY A 251 -8.93 12.89 -18.71
N SER A 252 -8.77 11.61 -18.36
CA SER A 252 -7.63 11.16 -17.54
C SER A 252 -6.35 11.26 -18.37
N THR A 253 -5.32 11.94 -17.84
CA THR A 253 -4.06 12.21 -18.57
C THR A 253 -3.13 11.00 -18.66
N SER A 254 -3.68 9.78 -18.57
CA SER A 254 -2.90 8.55 -18.75
C SER A 254 -2.46 8.39 -20.21
N PRO A 255 -1.16 8.24 -20.50
CA PRO A 255 -0.64 8.08 -21.86
C PRO A 255 -1.03 6.74 -22.51
N TYR A 256 -1.80 5.88 -21.83
CA TYR A 256 -2.25 4.57 -22.32
C TYR A 256 -3.70 4.58 -22.85
N SER A 257 -4.23 5.74 -23.22
CA SER A 257 -5.47 5.82 -24.01
C SER A 257 -5.10 5.75 -25.49
N SER A 258 -4.98 4.53 -26.03
CA SER A 258 -4.85 4.27 -27.46
C SER A 258 -5.62 3.00 -27.81
#